data_AF-A0AAQ3TX43-F1
#
_entry.id   AF-A0AAQ3TX43-F1
#
_cell.length_a   1.000
_cell.length_b   1.000
_cell.length_c   1.000
_cell.angle_alpha   90.00
_cell.angle_beta   90.00
_cell.angle_gamma   90.00
#
_symmetry.space_group_name_H-M   'P 1'
#
loop_
_entity.id
_entity.type
_entity.pdbx_description
1 polymer ?
#
loop_
_entity_poly.entity_id
_entity_poly.type
_entity_poly.pdbx_seq_one_letter_code
_entity_poly.pdbx_strand_id
1 'polypeptide(L)'
;MAHILEEINDKKKACFTLDNQGVLWFKNHFVVPKDMELRKKIFDEAHTSMLTMHPGSNKMYQDLKQSFGGSREIAKYVSECDVGQRVKVDHLKPAGSLFVSCFWEQLQAALETSLVRSSAFHPQTSGQVERVNQSLEDMLRACALTYSTKWDECLPLAKFAYNNSYQKSLEMAPFEALYGRRCRTPLN
;
A
#
# COMPACT_ATOMS: atom_id res chain seq x y z
N MET A 1 -16.54 16.20 -29.10
CA MET A 1 -16.01 17.50 -29.55
C MET A 1 -17.13 18.35 -30.14
N ALA A 2 -17.89 17.85 -31.12
CA ALA A 2 -18.98 18.60 -31.79
C ALA A 2 -19.98 19.31 -30.84
N HIS A 3 -20.57 18.60 -29.86
CA HIS A 3 -21.54 19.23 -28.94
C HIS A 3 -20.96 20.34 -28.04
N ILE A 4 -19.66 20.30 -27.73
CA ILE A 4 -19.03 21.31 -26.86
C ILE A 4 -18.74 22.58 -27.67
N LEU A 5 -18.34 22.42 -28.93
CA LEU A 5 -18.08 23.54 -29.84
C LEU A 5 -19.38 24.30 -30.19
N GLU A 6 -20.50 23.59 -30.39
CA GLU A 6 -21.83 24.20 -30.56
C GLU A 6 -22.26 24.98 -29.32
N GLU A 7 -22.05 24.44 -28.11
CA GLU A 7 -22.45 25.08 -26.85
C GLU A 7 -21.56 26.26 -26.42
N ILE A 8 -20.30 26.30 -26.87
CA ILE A 8 -19.41 27.46 -26.68
C ILE A 8 -19.89 28.64 -27.53
N ASN A 9 -20.34 28.37 -28.76
CA ASN A 9 -20.89 29.38 -29.65
C ASN A 9 -22.21 29.98 -29.10
N ASP A 10 -22.97 29.17 -28.34
CA ASP A 10 -24.20 29.53 -27.65
C ASP A 10 -23.98 30.31 -26.32
N LYS A 11 -22.72 30.64 -25.96
CA LYS A 11 -22.30 31.31 -24.70
C LYS A 11 -22.76 30.63 -23.39
N LYS A 12 -23.23 29.38 -23.43
CA LYS A 12 -23.77 28.66 -22.25
C LYS A 12 -22.72 28.09 -21.30
N LYS A 13 -21.45 28.01 -21.70
CA LYS A 13 -20.35 27.40 -20.91
C LYS A 13 -19.16 28.35 -20.71
N ALA A 14 -19.25 29.20 -19.67
CA ALA A 14 -18.25 30.23 -19.35
C ALA A 14 -16.83 29.73 -18.98
N CYS A 15 -16.62 28.42 -18.78
CA CYS A 15 -15.34 27.86 -18.34
C CYS A 15 -14.48 27.25 -19.46
N PHE A 16 -14.97 27.26 -20.71
CA PHE A 16 -14.26 26.74 -21.86
C PHE A 16 -13.85 27.87 -22.79
N THR A 17 -12.59 27.86 -23.23
CA THR A 17 -12.06 28.81 -24.20
C THR A 17 -11.45 28.07 -25.36
N LEU A 18 -11.58 28.63 -26.57
CA LEU A 18 -10.90 28.14 -27.76
C LEU A 18 -9.78 29.13 -28.08
N ASP A 19 -8.58 28.64 -28.32
CA ASP A 19 -7.48 29.50 -28.75
C ASP A 19 -7.44 29.67 -30.28
N ASN A 20 -6.51 30.51 -30.74
CA ASN A 20 -6.32 30.86 -32.15
C ASN A 20 -5.83 29.67 -33.00
N GLN A 21 -5.44 28.55 -32.37
CA GLN A 21 -5.01 27.32 -33.01
C GLN A 21 -6.11 26.24 -33.00
N GLY A 22 -7.30 26.58 -32.49
CA GLY A 22 -8.43 25.66 -32.41
C GLY A 22 -8.33 24.67 -31.24
N VAL A 23 -7.45 24.90 -30.26
CA VAL A 23 -7.31 24.04 -29.09
C VAL A 23 -8.34 24.45 -28.03
N LEU A 24 -8.99 23.44 -27.45
CA LEU A 24 -9.98 23.62 -26.40
C LEU A 24 -9.32 23.63 -25.02
N TRP A 25 -9.60 24.67 -24.26
CA TRP A 25 -9.14 24.86 -22.90
C TRP A 25 -10.30 24.79 -21.92
N PHE A 26 -10.05 24.23 -20.74
CA PHE A 26 -10.96 24.31 -19.61
C PHE A 26 -10.22 24.97 -18.45
N LYS A 27 -10.65 26.20 -18.10
CA LYS A 27 -9.90 27.10 -17.21
C LYS A 27 -8.47 27.33 -17.73
N ASN A 28 -7.49 26.62 -17.18
CA ASN A 28 -6.07 26.75 -17.50
C ASN A 28 -5.43 25.42 -17.94
N HIS A 29 -6.25 24.41 -18.25
CA HIS A 29 -5.81 23.10 -18.69
C HIS A 29 -6.29 22.80 -20.10
N PHE A 30 -5.43 22.17 -20.90
CA PHE A 30 -5.79 21.66 -22.21
C PHE A 30 -6.77 20.50 -22.08
N VAL A 31 -7.87 20.56 -22.84
CA VAL A 31 -8.83 19.45 -22.92
C VAL A 31 -8.34 18.49 -23.99
N VAL A 32 -7.81 17.35 -23.57
CA VAL A 32 -7.42 16.30 -24.50
C VAL A 32 -8.67 15.62 -25.04
N PRO A 33 -8.90 15.61 -26.37
CA PRO A 33 -9.99 14.85 -26.97
C PRO A 33 -10.00 13.40 -26.47
N LYS A 34 -11.17 12.76 -26.51
CA LYS A 34 -11.31 11.30 -26.27
C LYS A 34 -10.81 10.47 -27.48
N ASP A 35 -9.72 10.93 -28.09
CA ASP A 35 -9.02 10.21 -29.14
C ASP A 35 -7.93 9.37 -28.48
N MET A 36 -7.99 8.05 -28.71
CA MET A 36 -7.08 7.09 -28.12
C MET A 36 -5.66 7.22 -28.68
N GLU A 37 -5.51 7.55 -29.96
CA GLU A 37 -4.20 7.69 -30.61
C GLU A 37 -3.45 8.90 -30.06
N LEU A 38 -4.13 10.03 -29.92
CA LEU A 38 -3.54 11.24 -29.36
C LEU A 38 -3.15 11.05 -27.90
N ARG A 39 -4.04 10.44 -27.09
CA ARG A 39 -3.76 10.15 -25.68
C ARG A 39 -2.58 9.21 -25.51
N LYS A 40 -2.48 8.19 -26.36
CA LYS A 40 -1.34 7.26 -26.36
C LYS A 40 -0.03 7.98 -26.62
N LYS A 41 0.05 8.87 -27.61
CA LYS A 41 1.26 9.68 -27.87
C LYS A 41 1.69 10.53 -26.68
N ILE A 42 0.73 11.15 -26.00
CA ILE A 42 1.01 11.94 -24.78
C ILE A 42 1.56 11.02 -23.67
N PHE A 43 0.99 9.82 -23.52
CA PHE A 43 1.46 8.85 -22.53
C PHE A 43 2.84 8.29 -22.89
N ASP A 44 3.10 7.98 -24.16
CA ASP A 44 4.40 7.55 -24.66
C ASP A 44 5.47 8.61 -24.38
N GLU A 45 5.20 9.89 -24.67
CA GLU A 45 6.16 10.96 -24.33
C GLU A 45 6.36 11.09 -22.81
N ALA A 46 5.28 11.06 -22.03
CA ALA A 46 5.38 11.21 -20.58
C ALA A 46 6.00 10.01 -19.85
N HIS A 47 6.06 8.84 -20.49
CA HIS A 47 6.48 7.60 -19.85
C HIS A 47 7.77 7.00 -20.43
N THR A 48 7.99 7.13 -21.73
CA THR A 48 9.10 6.50 -22.45
C THR A 48 10.14 7.49 -22.96
N SER A 49 9.88 8.80 -22.87
CA SER A 49 10.90 9.81 -23.19
C SER A 49 12.13 9.63 -22.30
N MET A 50 13.32 9.71 -22.90
CA MET A 50 14.60 9.52 -22.22
C MET A 50 14.76 10.34 -20.93
N LEU A 51 14.09 11.50 -20.86
CA LEU A 51 14.17 12.41 -19.73
C LEU A 51 13.21 12.07 -18.57
N THR A 52 12.21 11.21 -18.82
CA THR A 52 11.11 11.00 -17.88
C THR A 52 11.38 9.91 -16.84
N MET A 53 12.50 9.18 -16.96
CA MET A 53 12.90 8.09 -16.04
C MET A 53 11.81 7.04 -15.79
N HIS A 54 10.88 6.87 -16.74
CA HIS A 54 9.88 5.83 -16.69
C HIS A 54 8.97 5.89 -15.43
N PRO A 55 8.28 7.02 -15.22
CA PRO A 55 7.59 7.31 -13.97
C PRO A 55 6.42 6.36 -13.74
N GLY A 56 6.18 6.03 -12.47
CA GLY A 56 5.00 5.29 -12.06
C GLY A 56 3.70 6.07 -12.29
N SER A 57 2.56 5.37 -12.23
CA SER A 57 1.24 5.92 -12.53
C SER A 57 0.87 7.17 -11.73
N ASN A 58 1.19 7.20 -10.43
CA ASN A 58 0.93 8.37 -9.58
C ASN A 58 1.76 9.60 -9.99
N LYS A 59 3.04 9.39 -10.31
CA LYS A 59 3.94 10.47 -10.73
C LYS A 59 3.53 11.01 -12.11
N MET A 60 3.27 10.11 -13.05
CA MET A 60 2.79 10.45 -14.38
C MET A 60 1.42 11.18 -14.34
N TYR A 61 0.52 10.78 -13.43
CA TYR A 61 -0.73 11.51 -13.20
C TYR A 61 -0.50 12.93 -12.68
N GLN A 62 0.39 13.11 -11.70
CA GLN A 62 0.72 14.43 -11.15
C GLN A 62 1.34 15.35 -12.19
N ASP A 63 2.23 14.82 -13.03
CA ASP A 63 2.92 15.59 -14.07
C ASP A 63 1.95 16.01 -15.18
N LEU A 64 1.12 15.08 -15.66
CA LEU A 64 0.13 15.39 -16.71
C LEU A 64 -1.02 16.27 -16.21
N LYS A 65 -1.40 16.17 -14.92
CA LYS A 65 -2.46 17.01 -14.33
C LYS A 65 -2.14 18.51 -14.39
N GLN A 66 -0.87 18.90 -14.45
CA GLN A 66 -0.49 20.31 -14.55
C GLN A 66 -0.95 20.93 -15.88
N SER A 67 -0.91 20.16 -16.97
CA SER A 67 -1.16 20.67 -18.33
C SER A 67 -2.45 20.13 -18.95
N PHE A 68 -2.85 18.90 -18.64
CA PHE A 68 -3.94 18.19 -19.32
C PHE A 68 -5.06 17.79 -18.35
N GLY A 69 -6.31 17.94 -18.80
CA GLY A 69 -7.50 17.50 -18.06
C GLY A 69 -7.93 16.08 -18.41
N GLY A 70 -7.97 15.19 -17.40
CA GLY A 70 -8.57 13.86 -17.50
C GLY A 70 -7.58 12.74 -17.82
N SER A 71 -7.27 11.92 -16.82
CA SER A 71 -6.12 11.01 -16.83
C SER A 71 -6.45 9.67 -16.14
N ARG A 72 -7.64 9.14 -16.44
CA ARG A 72 -8.15 7.91 -15.81
C ARG A 72 -7.49 6.65 -16.40
N GLU A 73 -6.92 6.78 -17.59
CA GLU A 73 -6.31 5.73 -18.39
C GLU A 73 -4.79 5.56 -18.12
N ILE A 74 -4.17 6.51 -17.41
CA ILE A 74 -2.72 6.47 -17.08
C ILE A 74 -2.36 5.19 -16.33
N ALA A 75 -3.18 4.82 -15.33
CA ALA A 75 -2.92 3.63 -14.53
C ALA A 75 -2.90 2.35 -15.38
N LYS A 76 -3.82 2.25 -16.35
CA LYS A 76 -3.89 1.13 -17.29
C LYS A 76 -2.66 1.12 -18.20
N TYR A 77 -2.32 2.27 -18.80
CA TYR A 77 -1.16 2.40 -19.67
C TYR A 77 0.16 2.02 -18.96
N VAL A 78 0.42 2.58 -17.77
CA VAL A 78 1.64 2.26 -17.00
C VAL A 78 1.65 0.80 -16.54
N SER A 79 0.48 0.19 -16.32
CA SER A 79 0.40 -1.24 -15.98
C SER A 79 0.72 -2.15 -17.15
N GLU A 80 0.58 -1.70 -18.41
CA GLU A 80 0.88 -2.49 -19.61
C GLU A 80 2.36 -2.36 -20.03
N CYS A 81 3.16 -1.52 -19.36
CA CYS A 81 4.55 -1.33 -19.72
C CYS A 81 5.48 -2.45 -19.17
N ASP A 82 6.03 -3.26 -20.07
CA ASP A 82 6.94 -4.36 -19.77
C ASP A 82 8.21 -3.93 -19.02
N VAL A 83 8.81 -2.80 -19.41
CA VAL A 83 10.03 -2.29 -18.75
C VAL A 83 9.74 -1.93 -17.30
N GLY A 84 8.61 -1.26 -17.06
CA GLY A 84 8.14 -0.93 -15.72
C GLY A 84 7.78 -2.17 -14.89
N GLN A 85 7.17 -3.19 -15.51
CA GLN A 85 6.84 -4.45 -14.82
C GLN A 85 8.08 -5.23 -14.40
N ARG A 86 9.11 -5.30 -15.25
CA ARG A 86 10.34 -6.06 -14.99
C ARG A 86 11.24 -5.45 -13.93
N VAL A 87 11.22 -4.11 -13.80
CA VAL A 87 12.09 -3.37 -12.87
C VAL A 87 11.41 -3.11 -11.54
N LYS A 88 10.08 -3.16 -11.46
CA LYS A 88 9.36 -3.06 -10.19
C LYS A 88 9.77 -4.23 -9.29
N VAL A 89 10.52 -3.89 -8.25
CA VAL A 89 10.85 -4.82 -7.19
C VAL A 89 9.60 -5.05 -6.35
N ASP A 90 9.13 -6.29 -6.29
CA ASP A 90 8.12 -6.67 -5.31
C ASP A 90 8.75 -6.54 -3.91
N HIS A 91 8.28 -5.57 -3.12
CA HIS A 91 8.71 -5.38 -1.73
C HIS A 91 8.17 -6.45 -0.77
N LEU A 92 7.69 -7.57 -1.30
CA LEU A 92 7.11 -8.66 -0.55
C LEU A 92 8.25 -9.47 0.08
N LYS A 93 8.20 -9.63 1.41
CA LYS A 93 9.21 -10.42 2.11
C LYS A 93 9.09 -11.90 1.67
N PRO A 94 10.20 -12.57 1.32
CA PRO A 94 10.18 -14.00 1.05
C PRO A 94 9.81 -14.78 2.32
N ALA A 95 9.18 -15.94 2.15
CA ALA A 95 8.88 -16.84 3.26
C ALA A 95 10.19 -17.35 3.89
N GLY A 96 10.27 -17.34 5.22
CA GLY A 96 11.46 -17.78 5.95
C GLY A 96 11.73 -19.28 5.77
N SER A 97 12.99 -19.64 5.50
CA SER A 97 13.41 -21.03 5.24
C SER A 97 13.41 -21.94 6.48
N LEU A 98 13.34 -21.37 7.69
CA LEU A 98 13.44 -22.14 8.94
C LEU A 98 12.25 -23.10 9.13
N PHE A 99 11.03 -22.68 8.81
CA PHE A 99 9.80 -23.44 9.05
C PHE A 99 9.40 -24.38 7.90
N VAL A 100 10.25 -24.52 6.88
CA VAL A 100 10.05 -25.44 5.74
C VAL A 100 11.00 -26.65 5.76
N SER A 101 11.86 -26.75 6.78
CA SER A 101 12.78 -27.90 6.89
C SER A 101 12.06 -29.19 7.30
N CYS A 102 12.63 -30.33 6.90
CA CYS A 102 12.11 -31.66 7.24
C CYS A 102 12.00 -31.89 8.76
N PHE A 103 12.87 -31.24 9.54
CA PHE A 103 12.78 -31.25 10.99
C PHE A 103 11.41 -30.76 11.50
N TRP A 104 10.90 -29.65 10.98
CA TRP A 104 9.60 -29.11 11.41
C TRP A 104 8.44 -29.99 10.96
N GLU A 105 8.55 -30.64 9.80
CA GLU A 105 7.52 -31.59 9.35
C GLU A 105 7.43 -32.80 10.29
N GLN A 106 8.59 -33.35 10.69
CA GLN A 106 8.64 -34.47 11.63
C GLN A 106 8.18 -34.07 13.04
N LEU A 107 8.55 -32.88 13.50
CA LEU A 107 8.10 -32.36 14.81
C LEU A 107 6.57 -32.22 14.86
N GLN A 108 5.97 -31.68 13.79
CA GLN A 108 4.52 -31.49 13.72
C GLN A 108 3.79 -32.84 13.63
N ALA A 109 4.34 -33.79 12.88
CA ALA A 109 3.83 -35.17 12.85
C ALA A 109 3.89 -35.84 14.23
N ALA A 110 4.98 -35.66 14.99
CA ALA A 110 5.13 -36.22 16.34
C ALA A 110 4.20 -35.58 17.37
N LEU A 111 3.83 -34.32 17.18
CA LEU A 111 2.88 -33.59 18.03
C LEU A 111 1.41 -33.77 17.58
N GLU A 112 1.17 -34.57 16.54
CA GLU A 112 -0.14 -34.76 15.91
C GLU A 112 -0.79 -33.45 15.43
N THR A 113 0.04 -32.48 15.04
CA THR A 113 -0.38 -31.16 14.57
C THR A 113 -0.09 -30.96 13.09
N SER A 114 -0.90 -30.15 12.42
CA SER A 114 -0.74 -29.83 11.00
C SER A 114 -0.07 -28.47 10.79
N LEU A 115 0.99 -28.42 9.99
CA LEU A 115 1.63 -27.16 9.60
C LEU A 115 0.98 -26.58 8.36
N VAL A 116 0.30 -25.43 8.50
CA VAL A 116 -0.22 -24.66 7.37
C VAL A 116 0.80 -23.59 6.99
N ARG A 117 1.21 -23.57 5.72
CA ARG A 117 2.18 -22.59 5.20
C ARG A 117 1.47 -21.45 4.51
N SER A 118 1.89 -20.22 4.79
CA SER A 118 1.49 -19.07 3.97
C SER A 118 2.10 -19.19 2.58
N SER A 119 1.41 -18.65 1.57
CA SER A 119 2.00 -18.54 0.24
C SER A 119 3.21 -17.62 0.28
N ALA A 120 4.23 -17.96 -0.50
CA ALA A 120 5.40 -17.09 -0.67
C ALA A 120 4.93 -15.70 -1.15
N PHE A 121 5.58 -14.66 -0.64
CA PHE A 121 5.27 -13.26 -0.99
C PHE A 121 3.86 -12.80 -0.61
N HIS A 122 3.15 -13.47 0.31
CA HIS A 122 1.85 -13.02 0.81
C HIS A 122 1.87 -12.74 2.32
N PRO A 123 2.45 -11.59 2.76
CA PRO A 123 2.58 -11.25 4.18
C PRO A 123 1.23 -11.10 4.88
N GLN A 124 0.15 -10.79 4.15
CA GLN A 124 -1.19 -10.65 4.72
C GLN A 124 -1.70 -11.91 5.44
N THR A 125 -1.30 -13.12 5.02
CA THR A 125 -1.65 -14.36 5.74
C THR A 125 -1.07 -14.38 7.15
N SER A 126 0.07 -13.74 7.36
CA SER A 126 0.74 -13.62 8.67
C SER A 126 0.46 -12.28 9.36
N GLY A 127 -0.44 -11.46 8.82
CA GLY A 127 -0.65 -10.08 9.25
C GLY A 127 -1.14 -9.92 10.69
N GLN A 128 -1.76 -10.96 11.28
CA GLN A 128 -2.08 -10.94 12.71
C GLN A 128 -0.81 -10.94 13.57
N VAL A 129 0.10 -11.87 13.30
CA VAL A 129 1.39 -11.98 14.01
C VAL A 129 2.25 -10.74 13.75
N GLU A 130 2.29 -10.25 12.51
CA GLU A 130 3.05 -9.03 12.17
C GLU A 130 2.57 -7.80 12.97
N ARG A 131 1.25 -7.62 13.13
CA ARG A 131 0.71 -6.52 13.95
C ARG A 131 1.02 -6.67 15.43
N VAL A 132 0.98 -7.91 15.95
CA VAL A 132 1.39 -8.19 17.33
C VAL A 132 2.87 -7.85 17.52
N ASN A 133 3.73 -8.29 16.60
CA ASN A 133 5.17 -8.02 16.64
C ASN A 133 5.45 -6.51 16.61
N GLN A 134 4.78 -5.75 15.74
CA GLN A 134 4.94 -4.29 15.70
C GLN A 134 4.60 -3.63 17.04
N SER A 135 3.50 -4.07 17.67
CA SER A 135 3.08 -3.53 18.98
C SER A 135 4.11 -3.84 20.07
N LEU A 136 4.64 -5.07 20.09
CA LEU A 136 5.69 -5.48 21.03
C LEU A 136 7.00 -4.74 20.77
N GLU A 137 7.40 -4.55 19.52
CA GLU A 137 8.57 -3.77 19.14
C GLU A 137 8.47 -2.33 19.62
N ASP A 138 7.30 -1.70 19.49
CA ASP A 138 7.09 -0.31 19.94
C ASP A 138 7.16 -0.21 21.47
N MET A 139 6.60 -1.19 22.20
CA MET A 139 6.73 -1.27 23.66
C MET A 139 8.20 -1.46 24.09
N LEU A 140 8.91 -2.37 23.42
CA LEU A 140 10.32 -2.64 23.70
C LEU A 140 11.23 -1.47 23.31
N ARG A 141 10.89 -0.71 22.27
CA ARG A 141 11.61 0.51 21.88
C ARG A 141 11.55 1.55 23.01
N ALA A 142 10.40 1.72 23.65
CA ALA A 142 10.27 2.57 24.83
C ALA A 142 11.12 2.06 26.01
N CYS A 143 11.11 0.75 26.26
CA CYS A 143 11.96 0.15 27.30
C CYS A 143 13.46 0.33 27.02
N ALA A 144 13.90 0.19 25.77
CA ALA A 144 15.29 0.34 25.36
C ALA A 144 15.81 1.78 25.50
N LEU A 145 14.93 2.78 25.40
CA LEU A 145 15.28 4.18 25.68
C LEU A 145 15.60 4.41 27.17
N THR A 146 14.91 3.72 28.07
CA THR A 146 15.07 3.86 29.53
C THR A 146 16.17 2.93 30.07
N TYR A 147 16.27 1.72 29.53
CA TYR A 147 17.18 0.67 29.94
C TYR A 147 18.03 0.28 28.73
N SER A 148 19.01 1.13 28.38
CA SER A 148 19.85 0.89 27.20
C SER A 148 20.57 -0.46 27.35
N THR A 149 20.31 -1.38 26.42
CA THR A 149 20.88 -2.76 26.28
C THR A 149 20.17 -3.93 26.96
N LYS A 150 19.26 -3.72 27.92
CA LYS A 150 18.57 -4.81 28.66
C LYS A 150 17.13 -5.03 28.19
N TRP A 151 16.93 -5.08 26.88
CA TRP A 151 15.60 -5.24 26.29
C TRP A 151 15.03 -6.64 26.54
N ASP A 152 15.90 -7.63 26.74
CA ASP A 152 15.57 -9.02 27.08
C ASP A 152 15.01 -9.16 28.50
N GLU A 153 15.51 -8.37 29.46
CA GLU A 153 14.91 -8.27 30.80
C GLU A 153 13.51 -7.62 30.74
N CYS A 154 13.25 -6.80 29.72
CA CYS A 154 11.97 -6.12 29.52
C CYS A 154 10.92 -6.99 28.80
N LEU A 155 11.33 -8.08 28.13
CA LEU A 155 10.44 -8.97 27.37
C LEU A 155 9.28 -9.54 28.22
N PRO A 156 9.53 -10.09 29.43
CA PRO A 156 8.44 -10.59 30.28
C PRO A 156 7.43 -9.50 30.66
N LEU A 157 7.91 -8.28 30.94
CA LEU A 157 7.08 -7.14 31.28
C LEU A 157 6.26 -6.66 30.06
N ALA A 158 6.88 -6.56 28.89
CA ALA A 158 6.20 -6.20 27.65
C ALA A 158 5.11 -7.22 27.28
N LYS A 159 5.42 -8.53 27.37
CA LYS A 159 4.43 -9.60 27.17
C LYS A 159 3.28 -9.52 28.17
N PHE A 160 3.59 -9.29 29.44
CA PHE A 160 2.58 -9.14 30.48
C PHE A 160 1.66 -7.94 30.21
N ALA A 161 2.23 -6.77 29.91
CA ALA A 161 1.48 -5.57 29.59
C ALA A 161 0.63 -5.77 28.33
N TYR A 162 1.17 -6.38 27.27
CA TYR A 162 0.43 -6.66 26.04
C TYR A 162 -0.76 -7.60 26.29
N ASN A 163 -0.54 -8.73 26.97
CA ASN A 163 -1.59 -9.71 27.23
C ASN A 163 -2.72 -9.17 28.13
N ASN A 164 -2.44 -8.16 28.94
CA ASN A 164 -3.41 -7.53 29.84
C ASN A 164 -4.00 -6.23 29.30
N SER A 165 -3.52 -5.74 28.16
CA SER A 165 -4.05 -4.54 27.52
C SER A 165 -5.28 -4.87 26.68
N TYR A 166 -6.25 -3.95 26.67
CA TYR A 166 -7.45 -4.08 25.87
C TYR A 166 -7.13 -4.06 24.38
N GLN A 167 -7.65 -5.03 23.62
CA GLN A 167 -7.53 -5.06 22.17
C GLN A 167 -8.86 -4.77 21.50
N LYS A 168 -8.89 -3.73 20.66
CA LYS A 168 -10.10 -3.29 19.96
C LYS A 168 -10.73 -4.39 19.10
N SER A 169 -9.92 -5.26 18.48
CA SER A 169 -10.42 -6.35 17.64
C SER A 169 -11.01 -7.53 18.42
N LEU A 170 -10.61 -7.71 19.68
CA LEU A 170 -11.12 -8.77 20.56
C LEU A 170 -12.19 -8.27 21.52
N GLU A 171 -12.35 -6.95 21.61
CA GLU A 171 -13.18 -6.25 22.61
C GLU A 171 -12.85 -6.61 24.07
N MET A 172 -11.67 -7.19 24.31
CA MET A 172 -11.15 -7.59 25.61
C MET A 172 -9.62 -7.72 25.57
N ALA A 173 -9.01 -8.04 26.72
CA ALA A 173 -7.58 -8.36 26.77
C ALA A 173 -7.32 -9.82 26.33
N PRO A 174 -6.20 -10.13 25.65
CA PRO A 174 -5.86 -11.51 25.27
C PRO A 174 -5.84 -12.48 26.45
N PHE A 175 -5.42 -12.03 27.64
CA PHE A 175 -5.48 -12.83 28.87
C PHE A 175 -6.92 -13.19 29.24
N GLU A 176 -7.84 -12.23 29.13
CA GLU A 176 -9.25 -12.43 29.42
C GLU A 176 -9.89 -13.39 28.42
N ALA A 177 -9.55 -13.27 27.13
CA ALA A 177 -9.98 -14.20 26.10
C ALA A 177 -9.50 -15.63 26.36
N LEU A 178 -8.27 -15.81 26.83
CA LEU A 178 -7.68 -17.13 27.07
C LEU A 178 -8.18 -17.79 28.36
N TYR A 179 -8.36 -17.02 29.44
CA TYR A 179 -8.64 -17.56 30.77
C TYR A 179 -10.06 -17.27 31.28
N GLY A 180 -10.87 -16.53 30.53
CA GLY A 180 -12.24 -16.16 30.91
C GLY A 180 -12.35 -15.23 32.12
N ARG A 181 -11.23 -14.61 32.54
CA ARG A 181 -11.18 -13.70 33.69
C ARG A 181 -10.11 -12.64 33.50
N ARG A 182 -10.29 -11.48 34.14
CA ARG A 182 -9.26 -10.43 34.17
C ARG A 182 -8.04 -10.86 34.98
N CYS A 183 -6.87 -10.43 34.53
CA CYS A 183 -5.63 -10.68 35.25
C CYS A 183 -5.62 -9.94 36.58
N ARG A 184 -5.13 -10.61 37.63
CA ARG A 184 -4.92 -10.00 38.93
C ARG A 184 -3.54 -9.34 38.93
N THR A 185 -3.54 -8.02 38.90
CA THR A 185 -2.32 -7.22 39.04
C THR A 185 -2.18 -6.75 40.48
N PRO A 186 -0.95 -6.54 41.00
CA PRO A 186 -0.74 -6.00 42.35
C PRO A 186 -1.32 -4.59 42.59
N LEU A 187 -1.82 -3.95 41.53
CA LEU A 187 -2.43 -2.62 41.53
C LEU A 187 -3.94 -2.64 41.82
N ASN A 188 -4.57 -3.82 41.91
CA ASN A 188 -5.99 -4.02 42.17
C ASN A 188 -6.23 -4.85 43.42
#